data_AF-A0A502C899-F1
#
_entry.id   AF-A0A502C899-F1
#
_cell.length_a   1.000
_cell.length_b   1.000
_cell.length_c   1.000
_cell.angle_alpha   90.00
_cell.angle_beta   90.00
_cell.angle_gamma   90.00
#
_symmetry.space_group_name_H-M   'P 1'
#
loop_
_entity.id
_entity.type
_entity.pdbx_description
1 polymer ?
#
loop_
_entity_poly.entity_id
_entity_poly.type
_entity_poly.pdbx_seq_one_letter_code
_entity_poly.pdbx_strand_id
1 'polypeptide(L)' 'MSGAKPDLRAIEDVLYDSDPAVVVAMARDGCTLRIATYLPVTDLLGMMRQAGCQVELHQVVELPSICCGGCGG' A
#
# COMPACT_ATOMS: atom_id res chain seq x y z
N MET A 1 23.60 -4.67 3.41
CA MET A 1 22.41 -4.48 4.28
C MET A 1 21.25 -5.17 3.59
N SER A 2 20.96 -6.41 3.97
CA SER A 2 19.81 -7.14 3.39
C SER A 2 18.55 -6.59 4.05
N GLY A 3 17.92 -5.60 3.43
CA GLY A 3 16.57 -5.20 3.82
C GLY A 3 15.67 -6.42 3.63
N ALA A 4 15.03 -6.88 4.71
CA ALA A 4 14.07 -7.98 4.61
C ALA A 4 13.02 -7.60 3.56
N LYS A 5 12.77 -8.51 2.61
CA LYS A 5 11.73 -8.28 1.60
C LYS A 5 10.39 -8.13 2.34
N PRO A 6 9.60 -7.08 2.05
CA PRO A 6 8.31 -6.89 2.69
C PRO A 6 7.42 -8.12 2.46
N ASP A 7 6.80 -8.60 3.52
CA ASP A 7 5.83 -9.70 3.44
C ASP A 7 4.50 -9.14 2.94
N LEU A 8 4.25 -9.33 1.65
CA LEU A 8 3.07 -8.80 0.98
C LEU A 8 1.78 -9.35 1.59
N ARG A 9 1.77 -10.61 2.05
CA ARG A 9 0.57 -11.20 2.65
C ARG A 9 0.27 -10.57 3.99
N ALA A 10 1.30 -10.39 4.83
CA ALA A 10 1.12 -9.71 6.12
C ALA A 10 0.63 -8.26 5.93
N ILE A 11 1.11 -7.56 4.90
CA ILE A 11 0.65 -6.21 4.57
C ILE A 11 -0.80 -6.23 4.08
N GLU A 12 -1.14 -7.13 3.16
CA GLU A 12 -2.49 -7.28 2.62
C GLU A 12 -3.50 -7.61 3.72
N ASP A 13 -3.18 -8.56 4.60
CA ASP A 13 -4.04 -8.96 5.73
C ASP A 13 -4.35 -7.78 6.67
N VAL A 14 -3.34 -6.97 7.01
CA VAL A 14 -3.51 -5.80 7.88
C VAL A 14 -4.37 -4.72 7.22
N LEU A 15 -4.22 -4.52 5.91
CA LEU A 15 -4.97 -3.51 5.17
C LEU A 15 -6.39 -3.96 4.84
N TYR A 16 -6.61 -5.26 4.64
CA TYR A 16 -7.89 -5.83 4.22
C TYR A 16 -9.03 -5.54 5.21
N ASP A 17 -8.73 -5.57 6.52
CA ASP A 17 -9.70 -5.24 7.57
C ASP A 17 -10.22 -3.79 7.46
N SER A 18 -9.39 -2.89 6.91
CA SER A 18 -9.73 -1.46 6.76
C SER A 18 -10.22 -1.11 5.36
N ASP A 19 -9.75 -1.81 4.32
CA ASP A 19 -10.14 -1.67 2.91
C ASP A 19 -10.20 -3.06 2.24
N PRO A 20 -11.39 -3.68 2.13
CA PRO A 20 -11.54 -5.00 1.50
C PRO A 20 -11.22 -5.03 0.00
N ALA A 21 -11.12 -3.86 -0.66
CA ALA A 21 -10.76 -3.73 -2.06
C ALA A 21 -9.26 -3.41 -2.26
N VAL A 22 -8.46 -3.45 -1.19
CA VAL A 22 -7.03 -3.17 -1.24
C VAL A 22 -6.33 -4.13 -2.21
N VAL A 23 -5.40 -3.58 -2.99
CA VAL A 23 -4.50 -4.38 -3.82
C VAL A 23 -3.06 -4.02 -3.49
N VAL A 24 -2.29 -5.02 -3.07
CA VAL A 24 -0.88 -4.88 -2.72
C VAL A 24 -0.05 -5.65 -3.75
N ALA A 25 0.91 -4.96 -4.39
CA ALA A 25 1.77 -5.57 -5.39
C ALA A 25 3.19 -5.00 -5.35
N MET A 26 4.19 -5.83 -5.66
CA MET A 26 5.52 -5.32 -5.94
C MET A 26 5.59 -4.79 -7.37
N ALA A 27 6.21 -3.63 -7.55
CA ALA A 27 6.54 -3.11 -8.87
C ALA A 27 7.59 -4.00 -9.55
N ARG A 28 7.76 -3.76 -10.85
CA ARG A 28 8.67 -4.53 -11.70
C ARG A 28 10.15 -4.39 -11.32
N ASP A 29 10.50 -3.33 -10.57
CA ASP A 29 11.84 -3.11 -10.03
C ASP A 29 12.18 -4.04 -8.84
N GLY A 30 11.18 -4.72 -8.26
CA GLY A 30 11.35 -5.60 -7.11
C GLY A 30 11.65 -4.90 -5.79
N CYS A 31 11.63 -3.57 -5.76
CA CYS A 31 11.99 -2.74 -4.61
C CYS A 31 10.86 -1.78 -4.21
N THR A 32 9.95 -1.46 -5.12
CA THR A 32 8.83 -0.54 -4.88
C THR A 32 7.56 -1.32 -4.58
N LEU A 33 6.91 -1.00 -3.46
CA LEU A 33 5.59 -1.49 -3.13
C LEU A 33 4.52 -0.58 -3.74
N ARG A 34 3.54 -1.15 -4.43
CA ARG A 34 2.37 -0.46 -4.96
C ARG A 34 1.15 -0.90 -4.18
N ILE A 35 0.41 0.07 -3.66
CA ILE A 35 -0.82 -0.15 -2.90
C ILE A 35 -1.91 0.67 -3.57
N ALA A 36 -2.99 0.00 -3.98
CA ALA A 36 -4.22 0.67 -4.37
C ALA A 36 -5.20 0.54 -3.21
N THR A 37 -5.61 1.68 -2.64
CA THR A 37 -6.49 1.74 -1.49
C THR A 37 -7.21 3.09 -1.43
N TYR A 38 -8.34 3.16 -0.70
CA TYR A 38 -8.98 4.44 -0.33
C TYR A 38 -8.45 5.04 0.96
N LEU A 39 -7.55 4.34 1.67
CA LEU A 39 -7.03 4.79 2.96
C LEU A 39 -6.18 6.05 2.81
N PRO A 40 -6.33 7.04 3.73
CA PRO A 40 -5.46 8.20 3.74
C PRO A 40 -4.03 7.80 4.11
N VAL A 41 -3.05 8.56 3.62
CA VAL A 41 -1.63 8.25 3.81
C VAL A 41 -1.23 8.07 5.27
N THR A 42 -1.80 8.85 6.19
CA THR A 42 -1.51 8.75 7.63
C THR A 42 -1.89 7.39 8.21
N ASP A 43 -3.06 6.87 7.81
CA ASP A 43 -3.58 5.60 8.30
C ASP A 43 -2.82 4.44 7.66
N LEU A 44 -2.51 4.57 6.36
CA LEU A 44 -1.65 3.64 5.63
C LEU A 44 -0.29 3.50 6.31
N LEU A 45 0.38 4.60 6.67
CA LEU A 45 1.68 4.55 7.37
C LEU A 45 1.57 3.84 8.74
N GLY A 46 0.49 4.09 9.49
CA GLY A 46 0.21 3.40 10.74
C GLY A 46 0.04 1.89 10.56
N MET A 47 -0.67 1.47 9.51
CA MET A 47 -0.86 0.06 9.16
C MET A 47 0.41 -0.60 8.64
N MET A 48 1.19 0.08 7.81
CA MET A 48 2.49 -0.42 7.35
C MET A 48 3.42 -0.72 8.53
N ARG A 49 3.44 0.15 9.54
CA ARG A 49 4.21 -0.06 10.77
C ARG A 49 3.73 -1.30 11.55
N GLN A 50 2.42 -1.55 11.60
CA GLN A 50 1.86 -2.75 12.23
C GLN A 50 2.25 -4.03 11.47
N ALA A 51 2.33 -3.96 10.14
CA ALA A 51 2.84 -5.03 9.29
C ALA A 51 4.38 -5.19 9.32
N GLY A 52 5.06 -4.48 10.23
CA GLY A 52 6.52 -4.56 10.40
C GLY A 52 7.32 -3.78 9.35
N CYS A 53 6.67 -2.93 8.55
CA CYS A 53 7.31 -2.11 7.53
C CYS A 53 7.42 -0.66 8.00
N GLN A 54 8.65 -0.17 8.13
CA GLN A 54 8.89 1.25 8.40
C GLN A 54 8.92 2.00 7.07
N VAL A 55 7.89 2.81 6.84
CA VAL A 55 7.77 3.70 5.69
C VAL A 55 7.66 5.13 6.23
N GLU A 56 8.48 6.02 5.70
CA GLU A 56 8.43 7.44 6.00
C GLU A 56 7.57 8.16 4.97
N LEU A 57 6.91 9.26 5.37
CA LEU A 57 6.00 10.00 4.49
C LEU A 57 6.66 10.44 3.17
N HIS A 58 7.95 10.83 3.21
CA HIS A 58 8.69 11.25 2.02
C HIS A 58 8.98 10.11 1.03
N GLN A 59 8.80 8.85 1.44
CA GLN A 59 8.94 7.67 0.59
C GLN A 59 7.61 7.29 -0.08
N VAL A 60 6.50 7.88 0.37
CA VAL A 60 5.20 7.66 -0.23
C VAL A 60 5.03 8.61 -1.41
N VAL A 61 4.71 8.04 -2.57
CA VAL A 61 4.33 8.79 -3.76
C VAL A 61 2.88 8.47 -4.05
N GLU A 62 2.00 9.42 -3.76
CA GLU A 62 0.60 9.34 -4.18
C GLU A 62 0.53 9.49 -5.70
N LEU A 63 -0.05 8.48 -6.36
CA LEU A 63 -0.30 8.51 -7.79
C LEU A 63 -1.75 8.93 -8.02
N PRO A 64 -2.04 9.67 -9.11
CA PRO A 64 -3.42 10.02 -9.45
C PRO A 64 -4.24 8.74 -9.59
N SER A 65 -5.31 8.66 -8.80
CA SER A 65 -6.27 7.56 -8.82
C SER A 65 -7.04 7.62 -10.14
N ILE A 66 -6.50 7.03 -11.20
CA ILE A 66 -7.30 6.77 -12.41
C ILE A 66 -8.15 5.54 -12.11
N CYS A 67 -9.31 5.76 -11.52
CA CYS A 67 -10.40 4.79 -11.62
C CYS A 67 -10.79 4.75 -13.10
N CYS A 68 -10.41 3.69 -13.80
CA CYS A 68 -10.78 3.46 -15.21
C CYS A 68 -12.30 3.28 -15.43
N GLY A 69 -13.14 3.52 -14.41
CA GLY A 69 -14.58 3.37 -14.45
C GLY A 69 -15.25 4.69 -14.08
N GLY A 70 -15.90 5.30 -15.05
CA GLY A 70 -16.83 6.41 -14.83
C GLY A 70 -17.96 5.96 -13.91
N CYS A 71 -17.85 6.24 -12.61
CA CYS A 71 -18.97 6.20 -11.68
C CYS A 71 -19.76 7.50 -11.81
N GLY A 72 -20.37 7.70 -12.97
CA GLY A 72 -21.43 8.67 -13.19
C GLY A 72 -22.58 7.91 -13.81
N GLY A 73 -23.53 7.49 -12.96
CA GLY A 73 -24.87 7.12 -13.43
C GLY A 73 -25.62 8.35 -13.94
#